data_AF-A0AAW7YTA1-F1
#
_entry.id   AF-A0AAW7YTA1-F1
#
_cell.length_a   1.000
_cell.length_b   1.000
_cell.length_c   1.000
_cell.angle_alpha   90.00
_cell.angle_beta   90.00
_cell.angle_gamma   90.00
#
_symmetry.space_group_name_H-M   'P 1'
#
loop_
_entity.id
_entity.type
_entity.pdbx_description
1 polymer ?
#
loop_
_entity_poly.entity_id
_entity_poly.type
_entity_poly.pdbx_seq_one_letter_code
_entity_poly.pdbx_strand_id
1 'polypeptide(L)' 'MLAATFNTFPNTTFSQNNGVIQLTGVASRYIGYYIAAILVVLGLFPVLGAVLQQIPKPVLGGATLVMFGTVAA' A
#
# COMPACT_ATOMS: atom_id res chain seq x y z
N MET A 1 2.64 13.73 11.03
CA MET A 1 2.05 14.08 12.35
C MET A 1 0.78 13.28 12.61
N LEU A 2 -0.26 13.36 11.77
CA LEU A 2 -1.48 12.54 11.93
C LEU A 2 -1.20 11.03 12.04
N ALA A 3 -0.31 10.50 11.21
CA ALA A 3 0.13 9.11 11.27
C ALA A 3 0.65 8.72 12.68
N ALA A 4 1.53 9.54 13.26
CA ALA A 4 2.06 9.30 14.59
C ALA A 4 1.00 9.40 15.69
N THR A 5 0.00 10.29 15.56
CA THR A 5 -1.09 10.39 16.55
C THR A 5 -1.98 9.15 16.59
N PHE A 6 -2.06 8.39 15.47
CA PHE A 6 -2.79 7.13 15.40
C PHE A 6 -1.91 5.88 15.56
N ASN A 7 -0.70 6.02 16.14
CA ASN A 7 0.26 4.92 16.35
C ASN A 7 0.68 4.17 15.07
N THR A 8 0.63 4.81 13.89
CA THR A 8 1.22 4.23 12.68
C THR A 8 2.65 4.70 12.46
N PHE A 9 3.41 3.94 11.67
CA PHE A 9 4.79 4.21 11.32
C PHE A 9 4.94 5.47 10.44
N PRO A 10 6.15 6.03 10.29
CA PRO A 10 6.43 7.07 9.31
C PRO A 10 6.08 6.59 7.88
N ASN A 11 5.36 7.42 7.14
CA ASN A 11 4.93 7.10 5.77
C ASN A 11 5.78 7.86 4.74
N THR A 12 5.97 7.26 3.58
CA THR A 12 6.56 7.89 2.39
C THR A 12 5.71 7.62 1.15
N THR A 13 6.01 8.29 0.04
CA THR A 13 5.35 8.06 -1.25
C THR A 13 5.74 6.71 -1.84
N PHE A 14 4.77 5.89 -2.27
CA PHE A 14 5.00 4.63 -2.97
C PHE A 14 5.32 4.88 -4.45
N SER A 15 6.55 4.55 -4.89
CA SER A 15 7.00 4.73 -6.28
C SER A 15 6.33 3.76 -7.26
N GLN A 16 5.83 2.62 -6.78
CA GLN A 16 5.16 1.58 -7.58
C GLN A 16 3.92 2.10 -8.31
N ASN A 17 3.27 3.14 -7.78
CA ASN A 17 2.17 3.85 -8.44
C ASN A 17 2.55 4.29 -9.87
N ASN A 18 3.78 4.77 -10.07
CA ASN A 18 4.21 5.28 -11.37
C ASN A 18 4.25 4.17 -12.43
N GLY A 19 4.60 2.94 -12.04
CA GLY A 19 4.55 1.78 -12.92
C GLY A 19 3.13 1.45 -13.38
N VAL A 20 2.14 1.54 -12.50
CA VAL A 20 0.73 1.33 -12.85
C VAL A 20 0.22 2.43 -13.79
N ILE A 21 0.59 3.69 -13.55
CA ILE A 21 0.27 4.81 -14.43
C ILE A 21 0.88 4.60 -15.82
N GLN A 22 2.13 4.14 -15.90
CA GLN A 22 2.80 3.87 -17.18
C GLN A 22 2.10 2.76 -17.98
N LEU A 23 1.61 1.71 -17.31
CA LEU A 23 0.91 0.60 -17.94
C LEU A 23 -0.53 0.96 -18.37
N THR A 24 -1.23 1.75 -17.57
CA THR A 24 -2.64 2.12 -17.82
C THR A 24 -2.79 3.39 -18.66
N GLY A 25 -1.77 4.24 -18.69
CA GLY A 25 -1.81 5.57 -19.32
C GLY A 25 -2.66 6.60 -18.56
N VAL A 26 -3.15 6.28 -17.35
CA VAL A 26 -4.10 7.14 -16.62
C VAL A 26 -3.48 7.69 -15.34
N ALA A 27 -3.11 8.97 -15.36
CA ALA A 27 -2.56 9.71 -14.21
C ALA A 27 -3.62 10.58 -13.48
N SER A 28 -4.84 10.08 -13.32
CA SER A 28 -5.96 10.87 -12.80
C SER A 28 -5.96 10.96 -11.27
N ARG A 29 -6.04 12.19 -10.73
CA ARG A 29 -6.18 12.45 -9.28
C ARG A 29 -7.41 11.79 -8.66
N TYR A 30 -8.48 11.61 -9.44
CA TYR A 30 -9.72 10.99 -8.97
C TYR A 30 -9.50 9.53 -8.58
N ILE A 31 -8.65 8.81 -9.32
CA ILE A 31 -8.30 7.41 -9.01
C ILE A 31 -7.62 7.35 -7.63
N GLY A 32 -6.73 8.29 -7.33
CA GLY A 32 -6.10 8.40 -6.01
C GLY A 32 -7.12 8.57 -4.89
N TYR A 33 -8.13 9.44 -5.06
CA TYR A 33 -9.21 9.60 -4.08
C TYR A 33 -10.06 8.35 -3.89
N TYR A 34 -10.40 7.65 -4.98
CA TYR A 34 -11.14 6.39 -4.89
C TYR A 34 -10.35 5.31 -4.15
N ILE A 35 -9.06 5.15 -4.46
CA ILE A 35 -8.19 4.19 -3.77
C ILE A 35 -8.07 4.55 -2.29
N ALA A 36 -7.87 5.83 -1.95
CA ALA A 36 -7.80 6.28 -0.57
C ALA A 36 -9.08 5.95 0.21
N ALA A 37 -10.26 6.21 -0.38
CA ALA A 37 -11.54 5.86 0.23
C ALA A 37 -11.70 4.35 0.45
N ILE A 38 -11.32 3.54 -0.55
CA ILE A 38 -11.34 2.07 -0.44
C ILE A 38 -10.43 1.60 0.70
N LEU A 39 -9.20 2.12 0.79
CA LEU A 39 -8.25 1.74 1.84
C LEU A 39 -8.72 2.16 3.24
N VAL A 40 -9.35 3.33 3.37
CA VAL A 40 -9.98 3.75 4.64
C VAL A 40 -11.08 2.77 5.03
N VAL A 41 -11.99 2.44 4.10
CA VAL A 41 -13.08 1.50 4.37
C VAL A 41 -12.54 0.13 4.76
N LEU A 42 -11.56 -0.40 4.03
CA LEU A 42 -10.92 -1.68 4.37
C LEU A 42 -10.21 -1.62 5.74
N GLY A 43 -9.55 -0.51 6.07
CA GLY A 43 -8.88 -0.32 7.35
C GLY A 43 -9.81 -0.32 8.57
N LEU A 44 -11.11 -0.06 8.39
CA LEU A 44 -12.10 -0.11 9.47
C LEU A 44 -12.47 -1.55 9.87
N PHE A 45 -12.12 -2.56 9.07
CA PHE A 45 -12.46 -3.96 9.35
C PHE A 45 -11.27 -4.72 9.96
N PRO A 46 -11.27 -4.98 11.28
CA PRO A 46 -10.15 -5.66 11.95
C PRO A 46 -9.92 -7.10 11.47
N VAL A 47 -10.94 -7.72 10.88
CA VAL A 47 -10.87 -9.05 10.26
C VAL A 47 -9.80 -9.09 9.15
N LEU A 48 -9.66 -8.03 8.37
CA LEU A 48 -8.63 -7.96 7.33
C LEU A 48 -7.24 -7.96 7.94
N GLY A 49 -7.03 -7.22 9.04
CA GLY A 49 -5.77 -7.26 9.79
C GLY A 49 -5.44 -8.65 10.32
N ALA A 50 -6.44 -9.37 10.84
CA ALA A 50 -6.26 -10.74 11.33
C ALA A 50 -5.86 -11.71 10.19
N VAL A 51 -6.48 -11.59 9.01
CA VAL A 51 -6.12 -12.41 7.84
C VAL A 51 -4.71 -12.10 7.36
N LEU A 52 -4.30 -10.83 7.32
CA LEU A 52 -2.95 -10.44 6.90
C LEU A 52 -1.87 -10.99 7.85
N GLN A 53 -2.16 -11.13 9.14
CA GLN A 53 -1.23 -11.72 10.12
C GLN A 53 -1.04 -13.24 9.93
N GLN A 54 -1.97 -13.92 9.27
CA GLN A 54 -1.85 -15.36 8.95
C GLN A 54 -0.97 -15.62 7.72
N ILE A 55 -0.52 -14.59 7.01
CA ILE A 55 0.33 -14.75 5.84
C ILE A 55 1.69 -15.33 6.25
N PRO A 56 2.14 -16.44 5.64
CA PRO A 56 3.43 -17.03 5.97
C PRO A 56 4.60 -16.07 5.75
N LYS A 57 5.58 -16.09 6.67
CA LYS A 57 6.78 -15.25 6.60
C LYS A 57 7.52 -15.31 5.25
N PRO A 58 7.67 -16.48 4.58
CA PRO A 58 8.32 -16.53 3.27
C PRO A 58 7.60 -15.71 2.19
N VAL A 59 6.27 -15.62 2.25
CA VAL A 59 5.46 -14.84 1.29
C VAL A 59 5.64 -13.35 1.53
N LEU A 60 5.65 -12.92 2.80
CA LEU A 60 5.94 -11.54 3.17
C LEU A 60 7.36 -11.14 2.71
N GLY A 61 8.34 -12.03 2.88
CA GLY A 61 9.71 -11.82 2.39
C GLY A 61 9.77 -11.62 0.87
N GLY A 62 9.09 -12.47 0.11
CA GLY A 62 8.97 -12.32 -1.34
C GLY A 62 8.31 -11.01 -1.76
N ALA A 63 7.22 -10.62 -1.11
CA ALA A 63 6.54 -9.35 -1.38
C ALA A 63 7.45 -8.15 -1.09
N THR A 64 8.18 -8.16 0.03
CA THR A 64 9.15 -7.10 0.33
C THR A 64 10.29 -7.04 -0.69
N LEU A 65 10.78 -8.18 -1.17
CA LEU A 65 11.83 -8.23 -2.20
C LEU A 65 11.36 -7.59 -3.51
N VAL A 66 10.12 -7.85 -3.93
CA VAL A 66 9.51 -7.17 -5.09
C VAL A 66 9.41 -5.67 -4.85
N MET A 67 8.94 -5.25 -3.67
CA MET A 67 8.83 -3.82 -3.34
C MET A 67 10.20 -3.11 -3.35
N PHE A 68 11.25 -3.71 -2.79
CA PHE A 68 12.61 -3.15 -2.87
C PHE A 68 13.15 -3.18 -4.30
N GLY A 69 12.87 -4.23 -5.08
CA GLY A 69 13.24 -4.30 -6.49
C GLY A 69 12.65 -3.15 -7.32
N THR A 70 11.38 -2.81 -7.09
CA THR A 70 10.73 -1.65 -7.74
C THR A 70 11.24 -0.28 -7.28
N VAL A 71 11.98 -0.23 -6.16
CA VAL A 71 12.61 1.01 -5.68
C VAL A 71 14.04 1.14 -6.24
N ALA A 72 14.71 0.02 -6.48
CA ALA A 72 16.06 -0.01 -7.05
C ALA A 72 16.09 0.15 -8.58
N ALA A 73 14.99 -0.20 -9.27
CA ALA A 73 14.78 0.00 -10.71
C ALA A 73 14.34 1.44 -11.01
#